data_AF-A0A529QNN0-F1
#
_entry.id   AF-A0A529QNN0-F1
#
_cell.length_a   1.000
_cell.length_b   1.000
_cell.length_c   1.000
_cell.angle_alpha   90.00
_cell.angle_beta   90.00
_cell.angle_gamma   90.00
#
_symmetry.space_group_name_H-M   'P 1'
#
loop_
_entity.id
_entity.type
_entity.pdbx_description
1 polymer ?
#
loop_
_entity_poly.entity_id
_entity_poly.type
_entity_poly.pdbx_seq_one_letter_code
_entity_poly.pdbx_strand_id
1 'polypeptide(L)'
;MGKELSEQILELNPPQGDGDFKFGCYFPVAQYYYESGNKDRAIELIEVAIKSLDHSEPVPDQTKQRYLTSLLQALANYTGEPACHAGLCVAPQNKTSETQNAVTS
;
A
#
# COMPACT_ATOMS: atom_id res chain seq x y z
N MET A 1 8.32 2.58 9.49
CA MET A 1 9.03 1.36 9.06
C MET A 1 10.39 1.78 8.52
N GLY A 2 11.48 1.08 8.85
CA GLY A 2 12.84 1.43 8.39
C GLY A 2 13.30 0.57 7.22
N LYS A 3 14.44 0.93 6.61
CA LYS A 3 15.01 0.21 5.45
C LYS A 3 15.26 -1.27 5.72
N GLU A 4 16.06 -1.56 6.73
CA GLU A 4 16.53 -2.92 7.03
C GLU A 4 15.37 -3.89 7.27
N LEU A 5 14.40 -3.47 8.10
CA LEU A 5 13.20 -4.27 8.36
C LEU A 5 12.33 -4.45 7.11
N SER A 6 12.22 -3.41 6.27
CA SER A 6 11.50 -3.51 4.99
C SER A 6 12.13 -4.54 4.06
N GLU A 7 13.45 -4.52 3.94
CA GLU A 7 14.21 -5.46 3.11
C GLU A 7 14.11 -6.89 3.64
N GLN A 8 14.25 -7.10 4.96
CA GLN A 8 14.11 -8.41 5.59
C GLN A 8 12.70 -9.01 5.40
N ILE A 9 11.64 -8.20 5.49
CA ILE A 9 10.27 -8.66 5.21
C ILE A 9 10.16 -9.14 3.77
N LEU A 10 10.75 -8.41 2.81
CA LEU A 10 10.70 -8.78 1.39
C LEU A 10 11.56 -10.00 1.06
N GLU A 11 12.65 -10.22 1.78
CA GLU A 11 13.47 -11.42 1.65
C GLU A 11 12.72 -12.66 2.15
N LEU A 12 12.09 -12.55 3.32
CA LEU A 12 11.33 -13.67 3.94
C LEU A 12 9.99 -13.94 3.27
N ASN A 13 9.36 -12.92 2.68
CA ASN A 13 8.09 -13.01 2.00
C ASN A 13 8.20 -12.28 0.65
N PRO A 14 8.79 -12.91 -0.38
CA PRO A 14 9.07 -12.25 -1.65
C PRO A 14 7.78 -11.96 -2.45
N PRO A 15 7.73 -10.83 -3.20
CA PRO A 15 6.54 -10.47 -3.97
C PRO A 15 6.12 -11.53 -5.00
N GLN A 16 7.09 -12.24 -5.57
CA GLN A 16 6.89 -13.27 -6.60
C GLN A 16 6.51 -14.66 -6.06
N GLY A 17 6.51 -14.89 -4.74
CA GLY A 17 6.24 -16.22 -4.15
C GLY A 17 4.77 -16.46 -3.76
N ASP A 18 4.38 -17.68 -3.41
CA ASP A 18 3.00 -18.06 -3.05
C ASP A 18 2.65 -17.77 -1.58
N GLY A 19 2.91 -16.55 -1.10
CA GLY A 19 2.66 -16.16 0.30
C GLY A 19 1.24 -15.61 0.55
N ASP A 20 0.46 -16.28 1.41
CA ASP A 20 -0.97 -16.00 1.67
C ASP A 20 -1.29 -14.76 2.54
N PHE A 21 -0.28 -13.96 2.92
CA PHE A 21 -0.45 -12.87 3.90
C PHE A 21 0.27 -11.56 3.54
N LYS A 22 0.59 -11.34 2.26
CA LYS A 22 1.29 -10.10 1.84
C LYS A 22 0.48 -8.84 2.14
N PHE A 23 -0.85 -8.92 2.09
CA PHE A 23 -1.75 -7.80 2.40
C PHE A 23 -1.54 -7.19 3.79
N GLY A 24 -1.09 -7.97 4.77
CA GLY A 24 -0.82 -7.48 6.13
C GLY A 24 0.52 -6.77 6.27
N CYS A 25 1.57 -7.29 5.62
CA CYS A 25 2.94 -6.81 5.82
C CYS A 25 3.37 -5.78 4.79
N TYR A 26 2.80 -5.78 3.59
CA TYR A 26 3.29 -4.94 2.50
C TYR A 26 2.81 -3.50 2.57
N PHE A 27 1.70 -3.21 3.26
CA PHE A 27 1.25 -1.82 3.44
C PHE A 27 2.32 -0.92 4.10
N PRO A 28 2.89 -1.25 5.28
CA PRO A 28 3.93 -0.42 5.89
C PRO A 28 5.27 -0.45 5.14
N VAL A 29 5.56 -1.51 4.38
CA VAL A 29 6.76 -1.61 3.54
C VAL A 29 6.63 -0.71 2.31
N ALA A 30 5.46 -0.71 1.66
CA ALA A 30 5.15 0.18 0.54
C ALA A 30 5.21 1.65 0.96
N GLN A 31 4.68 1.98 2.15
CA GLN A 31 4.79 3.32 2.71
C GLN A 31 6.25 3.78 2.85
N TYR A 32 7.13 2.90 3.35
CA TYR A 32 8.55 3.20 3.43
C TYR A 32 9.16 3.49 2.04
N TYR A 33 8.89 2.64 1.03
CA TYR A 33 9.40 2.88 -0.32
C TYR A 33 8.86 4.17 -0.95
N TYR A 34 7.60 4.50 -0.70
CA TYR A 34 7.00 5.74 -1.21
C TYR A 34 7.66 6.97 -0.58
N GLU A 35 7.79 6.99 0.75
CA GLU A 35 8.39 8.10 1.51
C GLU A 35 9.89 8.26 1.23
N SER A 36 10.59 7.17 0.89
CA SER A 36 11.99 7.21 0.45
C SER A 36 12.19 7.56 -1.03
N GLY A 37 11.09 7.81 -1.76
CA GLY A 37 11.11 8.25 -3.16
C GLY A 37 11.10 7.13 -4.20
N ASN A 38 11.11 5.86 -3.79
CA ASN A 38 10.95 4.72 -4.69
C ASN A 38 9.47 4.41 -4.91
N LYS A 39 8.79 5.28 -5.67
CA LYS A 39 7.35 5.21 -5.90
C LYS A 39 6.93 3.94 -6.64
N ASP A 40 7.70 3.52 -7.65
CA ASP A 40 7.38 2.33 -8.44
C ASP A 40 7.34 1.07 -7.56
N ARG A 41 8.33 0.92 -6.68
CA ARG A 41 8.37 -0.19 -5.73
C ARG A 41 7.21 -0.15 -4.74
N ALA A 42 6.82 1.04 -4.27
CA ALA A 42 5.67 1.18 -3.39
C ALA A 42 4.37 0.73 -4.07
N ILE A 43 4.15 1.15 -5.33
CA ILE A 43 2.98 0.78 -6.12
C ILE A 43 2.94 -0.74 -6.33
N GLU A 44 4.05 -1.34 -6.79
CA GLU A 44 4.15 -2.79 -7.01
C GLU A 44 3.74 -3.58 -5.74
N LEU A 45 4.22 -3.17 -4.57
CA LEU A 45 3.92 -3.84 -3.31
C LEU A 45 2.44 -3.72 -2.91
N ILE A 46 1.80 -2.57 -3.17
CA ILE A 46 0.37 -2.41 -2.93
C ILE A 46 -0.44 -3.30 -3.89
N GLU A 47 -0.08 -3.37 -5.17
CA GLU A 47 -0.76 -4.24 -6.13
C GLU A 47 -0.63 -5.73 -5.75
N VAL A 48 0.56 -6.15 -5.31
CA VAL A 48 0.79 -7.52 -4.84
C VAL A 48 -0.01 -7.80 -3.56
N ALA A 49 -0.13 -6.83 -2.66
CA ALA A 49 -0.95 -6.93 -1.46
C ALA A 49 -2.44 -7.10 -1.80
N ILE A 50 -2.97 -6.34 -2.76
CA ILE A 50 -4.36 -6.46 -3.22
C ILE A 50 -4.60 -7.86 -3.80
N LYS A 51 -3.71 -8.33 -4.69
CA LYS A 51 -3.79 -9.68 -5.26
C LYS A 51 -3.73 -10.77 -4.19
N SER A 52 -2.86 -10.64 -3.19
CA SER A 52 -2.76 -11.60 -2.07
C SER A 52 -4.04 -11.65 -1.25
N LEU A 53 -4.75 -10.53 -1.10
CA LEU A 53 -6.00 -10.46 -0.34
C LEU A 53 -7.14 -11.25 -1.00
N ASP A 54 -7.20 -11.27 -2.34
CA ASP A 54 -8.20 -12.04 -3.10
C ASP A 54 -8.13 -13.54 -2.80
N HIS A 55 -6.90 -14.05 -2.63
CA HIS A 55 -6.62 -15.47 -2.43
C HIS A 55 -6.55 -15.86 -0.95
N SER A 56 -6.68 -14.89 -0.04
CA SER A 56 -6.53 -15.16 1.39
C SER A 56 -7.80 -15.75 1.99
N GLU A 57 -7.81 -17.06 2.22
CA GLU A 57 -8.83 -17.74 3.02
C GLU A 57 -8.18 -18.38 4.25
N PRO A 58 -8.81 -18.35 5.44
CA PRO A 58 -10.21 -17.95 5.73
C PRO A 58 -10.34 -16.54 6.36
N VAL A 59 -9.94 -15.48 5.66
CA VAL A 59 -10.13 -14.11 6.18
C VAL A 59 -11.60 -13.69 6.06
N PRO A 60 -12.26 -13.23 7.15
CA PRO A 60 -13.66 -12.78 7.09
C PRO A 60 -13.87 -11.60 6.14
N ASP A 61 -15.01 -11.56 5.44
CA ASP A 61 -15.30 -10.54 4.41
C ASP A 61 -15.17 -9.10 4.92
N GLN A 62 -15.68 -8.81 6.13
CA GLN A 62 -15.56 -7.48 6.72
C GLN A 62 -14.09 -7.07 6.94
N THR A 63 -13.25 -8.04 7.31
CA THR A 63 -11.81 -7.86 7.48
C THR A 63 -11.14 -7.64 6.13
N LYS A 64 -11.48 -8.46 5.11
CA LYS A 64 -11.01 -8.28 3.74
C LYS A 64 -11.35 -6.89 3.22
N GLN A 65 -12.60 -6.45 3.36
CA GLN A 65 -13.03 -5.14 2.87
C GLN A 65 -12.29 -3.98 3.55
N ARG A 66 -11.95 -4.11 4.84
CA ARG A 66 -11.14 -3.11 5.56
C ARG A 66 -9.73 -3.03 4.98
N TYR A 67 -9.06 -4.16 4.77
CA TYR A 67 -7.74 -4.19 4.15
C TYR A 67 -7.78 -3.64 2.72
N LEU A 68 -8.78 -4.06 1.93
CA LEU A 68 -8.94 -3.63 0.56
C LEU A 68 -9.12 -2.11 0.46
N THR A 69 -9.98 -1.53 1.30
CA THR A 69 -10.18 -0.07 1.35
C THR A 69 -8.86 0.66 1.61
N SER A 70 -8.08 0.22 2.60
CA SER A 70 -6.81 0.85 2.95
C SER A 70 -5.78 0.72 1.82
N LEU A 71 -5.67 -0.46 1.20
CA LEU A 71 -4.75 -0.71 0.09
C LEU A 71 -5.10 0.12 -1.14
N LEU A 72 -6.38 0.17 -1.51
CA LEU A 72 -6.86 1.02 -2.61
C LEU A 72 -6.59 2.50 -2.32
N GLN A 73 -6.77 2.95 -1.07
CA GLN A 73 -6.50 4.35 -0.72
C GLN A 73 -5.01 4.68 -0.85
N ALA A 74 -4.12 3.77 -0.46
CA ALA A 74 -2.69 3.93 -0.68
C ALA A 74 -2.34 3.96 -2.18
N LEU A 75 -2.89 3.03 -2.96
CA LEU A 75 -2.66 2.97 -4.41
C LEU A 75 -3.10 4.27 -5.10
N ALA A 76 -4.29 4.76 -4.77
CA ALA A 76 -4.81 6.01 -5.32
C ALA A 76 -3.91 7.19 -4.95
N ASN A 77 -3.48 7.27 -3.69
CA ASN A 77 -2.59 8.34 -3.24
C ASN A 77 -1.20 8.29 -3.88
N TYR A 78 -0.66 7.09 -4.16
CA TYR A 78 0.66 6.93 -4.77
C TYR A 78 0.67 7.23 -6.26
N THR A 79 -0.41 6.85 -6.96
CA THR A 79 -0.56 7.07 -8.40
C THR A 79 -1.11 8.45 -8.74
N GLY A 80 -1.85 9.07 -7.82
CA GLY A 80 -2.61 10.29 -8.07
C GLY A 80 -3.92 10.06 -8.83
N GLU A 81 -4.29 8.79 -9.05
CA GLU A 81 -5.45 8.39 -9.84
C GLU A 81 -6.44 7.58 -8.99
N PRO A 82 -7.74 7.52 -9.34
CA PRO A 82 -8.68 6.63 -8.68
C PRO A 82 -8.24 5.16 -8.76
N ALA A 83 -8.37 4.42 -7.66
CA ALA A 83 -8.05 3.00 -7.59
C ALA A 83 -9.32 2.17 -7.34
N CYS A 84 -9.50 1.12 -8.13
CA CYS A 84 -10.67 0.24 -8.06
C CYS A 84 -10.25 -1.23 -8.04
N HIS A 85 -10.92 -2.05 -7.23
CA HIS A 85 -10.79 -3.50 -7.23
C HIS A 85 -12.02 -4.15 -6.59
N ALA A 86 -12.46 -5.30 -7.13
CA ALA A 86 -13.61 -6.07 -6.63
C ALA A 86 -14.89 -5.23 -6.37
N GLY A 87 -15.18 -4.25 -7.24
CA GLY A 87 -16.37 -3.38 -7.13
C GLY A 87 -16.26 -2.24 -6.10
N LEU A 88 -15.14 -2.13 -5.39
CA LEU A 88 -14.82 -1.00 -4.53
C LEU A 88 -13.89 -0.04 -5.27
N CYS A 89 -14.17 1.27 -5.19
CA CYS A 89 -13.35 2.33 -5.75
C CYS A 89 -13.09 3.43 -4.72
N VAL A 90 -11.91 4.01 -4.74
CA VAL A 90 -11.56 5.19 -3.94
C VAL A 90 -10.86 6.23 -4.80
N ALA A 91 -11.08 7.50 -4.49
CA ALA A 91 -10.36 8.61 -5.10
C ALA A 91 -9.07 8.91 -4.31
N PRO A 92 -8.04 9.47 -4.96
CA PRO A 92 -6.86 9.96 -4.27
C PRO A 92 -7.28 11.03 -3.24
N GLN A 93 -6.79 10.88 -2.02
CA GLN A 93 -6.89 11.91 -1.00
C GLN A 93 -5.66 12.81 -1.16
N ASN A 94 -5.88 14.02 -1.65
CA ASN A 94 -4.85 15.06 -1.64
C ASN A 94 -4.38 15.26 -0.21
N LYS A 95 -3.22 14.69 0.13
CA LYS A 95 -2.37 15.33 1.13
C LYS A 95 -1.79 16.54 0.42
N THR A 96 -2.50 17.66 0.45
CA THR A 96 -1.82 18.95 0.45
C THR A 96 -0.81 18.83 1.57
N SER A 97 0.46 18.63 1.20
CA SER A 97 1.57 18.97 2.06
C SER A 97 1.25 20.35 2.59
N GLU A 98 1.00 20.44 3.90
CA GLU A 98 1.22 21.67 4.64
C GLU A 98 2.71 22.01 4.47
N THR A 99 3.06 22.59 3.33
CA THR A 99 4.05 23.65 3.31
C THR A 99 3.33 24.82 3.97
N GLN A 100 3.32 24.82 5.30
CA GLN A 100 3.05 26.05 6.03
C GLN A 100 4.06 27.06 5.52
N ASN A 101 3.51 28.09 4.87
CA ASN A 101 4.19 29.31 4.53
C ASN A 101 5.04 29.77 5.72
N ALA A 102 6.35 29.64 5.62
CA ALA A 102 7.29 30.47 6.34
C ALA A 102 8.12 31.25 5.32
N VAL A 103 7.41 32.04 4.51
CA VAL A 103 7.95 33.30 3.98
C VAL A 103 6.91 34.35 4.32
N THR A 104 7.21 35.17 5.34
CA THR A 104 7.07 36.63 5.27
C THR A 104 7.76 37.27 6.47
N SER A 105 8.77 38.08 6.13
CA SER A 105 9.33 39.25 6.84
C SER A 105 10.23 39.04 8.05
#